data_AF-A0ABD0W2W9-F1
#
_entry.id   AF-A0ABD0W2W9-F1
#
_cell.length_a   1.000
_cell.length_b   1.000
_cell.length_c   1.000
_cell.angle_alpha   90.00
_cell.angle_beta   90.00
_cell.angle_gamma   90.00
#
_symmetry.space_group_name_H-M   'P 1'
#
loop_
_entity.id
_entity.type
_entity.pdbx_description
1 polymer ?
#
loop_
_entity_poly.entity_id
_entity_poly.type
_entity_poly.pdbx_seq_one_letter_code
_entity_poly.pdbx_strand_id
1 'polypeptide(L)'
;MFNQKTQSSRGHPTLTRKLSYSAQHKLLLHRLSGQEQSQPVDTELITTRNVQPLGGWFKRDTKSVEIQAAAQAAVKKFNSKSKSKKYFRLVDIIAAETQVTNTINHRIEVVIGKTNCLKSEENADVDSCVLGKKRLTCIFDVQLNPRNNQLDISTSSCQKVQ
;
A
#
# COMPACT_ATOMS: atom_id res chain seq x y z
N MET A 1 32.56 -45.42 -63.96
CA MET A 1 33.27 -46.55 -64.58
C MET A 1 34.76 -46.36 -64.28
N PHE A 2 35.34 -47.33 -63.57
CA PHE A 2 36.77 -47.58 -63.32
C PHE A 2 37.71 -46.48 -62.78
N ASN A 3 37.91 -46.54 -61.46
CA ASN A 3 39.16 -46.93 -60.76
C ASN A 3 40.53 -46.72 -61.45
N GLN A 4 41.47 -46.12 -60.70
CA GLN A 4 42.79 -46.69 -60.33
C GLN A 4 43.51 -45.76 -59.32
N LYS A 5 43.89 -46.27 -58.13
CA LYS A 5 45.26 -46.71 -57.70
C LYS A 5 46.29 -45.55 -57.75
N THR A 6 47.15 -45.26 -56.75
CA THR A 6 47.93 -46.14 -55.88
C THR A 6 48.70 -45.34 -54.80
N GLN A 7 48.87 -45.95 -53.62
CA GLN A 7 49.95 -45.94 -52.60
C GLN A 7 51.08 -44.87 -52.61
N SER A 8 51.49 -44.36 -51.42
CA SER A 8 52.64 -44.90 -50.65
C SER A 8 53.24 -43.93 -49.60
N SER A 9 53.71 -44.55 -48.51
CA SER A 9 54.83 -44.18 -47.62
C SER A 9 54.57 -43.41 -46.31
N ARG A 10 55.31 -43.89 -45.31
CA ARG A 10 55.23 -43.65 -43.86
C ARG A 10 56.14 -42.47 -43.48
N GLY A 11 55.76 -41.70 -42.47
CA GLY A 11 56.66 -40.73 -41.82
C GLY A 11 56.07 -40.13 -40.54
N HIS A 12 56.71 -40.45 -39.41
CA HIS A 12 56.60 -39.99 -38.02
C HIS A 12 55.56 -38.91 -37.61
N PRO A 13 54.86 -39.12 -36.46
CA PRO A 13 54.00 -38.10 -35.87
C PRO A 13 54.86 -37.08 -35.12
N THR A 14 54.76 -35.81 -35.47
CA THR A 14 55.34 -34.76 -34.63
C THR A 14 54.47 -33.50 -34.68
N LEU A 15 54.27 -32.94 -33.49
CA LEU A 15 53.75 -31.59 -33.23
C LEU A 15 52.23 -31.35 -33.10
N THR A 16 51.41 -32.36 -32.83
CA THR A 16 50.01 -32.11 -32.38
C THR A 16 49.74 -32.48 -30.92
N ARG A 17 50.63 -33.25 -30.28
CA ARG A 17 50.43 -33.76 -28.91
C ARG A 17 51.10 -32.94 -27.80
N LYS A 18 51.77 -31.82 -28.11
CA LYS A 18 52.29 -30.87 -27.09
C LYS A 18 51.30 -29.76 -26.74
N LEU A 19 50.29 -29.51 -27.58
CA LEU A 19 49.28 -28.48 -27.33
C LEU A 19 48.24 -28.90 -26.26
N SER A 20 48.00 -30.21 -26.04
CA SER A 20 47.02 -30.65 -25.03
C SER A 20 47.58 -30.65 -23.60
N TYR A 21 48.88 -30.91 -23.41
CA TYR A 21 49.49 -30.98 -22.08
C TYR A 21 49.66 -29.57 -21.45
N SER A 22 49.94 -28.57 -22.30
CA SER A 22 49.99 -27.16 -21.86
C SER A 22 48.62 -26.61 -21.48
N ALA A 23 47.55 -27.08 -22.13
CA ALA A 23 46.19 -26.63 -21.84
C ALA A 23 45.68 -27.18 -20.49
N GLN A 24 46.00 -28.43 -20.15
CA GLN A 24 45.59 -29.04 -18.89
C GLN A 24 46.36 -28.50 -17.68
N HIS A 25 47.65 -28.18 -17.81
CA HIS A 25 48.41 -27.55 -16.72
C HIS A 25 47.99 -26.09 -16.46
N LYS A 26 47.53 -25.37 -17.50
CA LYS A 26 46.92 -24.04 -17.34
C LYS A 26 45.57 -24.11 -16.62
N LEU A 27 44.75 -25.14 -16.87
CA LEU A 27 43.43 -25.28 -16.26
C LEU A 27 43.48 -25.62 -14.75
N LEU A 28 44.58 -26.21 -14.27
CA LEU A 28 44.76 -26.54 -12.85
C LEU A 28 45.27 -25.35 -12.01
N LEU A 29 46.09 -24.45 -12.57
CA LEU A 29 46.61 -23.28 -11.84
C LEU A 29 45.57 -22.15 -11.67
N HIS A 30 44.57 -22.04 -12.55
CA HIS A 30 43.48 -21.07 -12.38
C HIS A 30 42.49 -21.42 -11.27
N ARG A 31 42.54 -22.64 -10.70
CA ARG A 31 41.69 -23.04 -9.55
C ARG A 31 42.29 -22.74 -8.18
N LEU A 32 43.55 -22.26 -8.09
CA LEU A 32 44.23 -22.00 -6.82
C LEU A 32 44.39 -20.51 -6.46
N SER A 33 43.95 -19.59 -7.33
CA SER A 33 43.77 -18.19 -6.96
C SER A 33 42.28 -17.94 -6.73
N GLY A 34 41.80 -18.22 -5.51
CA GLY A 34 40.54 -17.65 -5.05
C GLY A 34 40.64 -16.14 -5.11
N GLN A 35 40.16 -15.54 -6.19
CA GLN A 35 39.94 -14.10 -6.24
C GLN A 35 38.66 -13.84 -5.46
N GLU A 36 38.84 -13.57 -4.17
CA GLU A 36 37.85 -12.86 -3.37
C GLU A 36 37.74 -11.45 -3.96
N GLN A 37 36.89 -11.35 -4.97
CA GLN A 37 36.61 -10.08 -5.64
C GLN A 37 35.52 -9.41 -4.82
N SER A 38 35.92 -8.78 -3.71
CA SER A 38 35.05 -7.88 -2.98
C SER A 38 34.67 -6.76 -3.94
N GLN A 39 33.43 -6.79 -4.45
CA GLN A 39 32.82 -5.60 -5.02
C GLN A 39 32.98 -4.48 -3.99
N PRO A 40 33.38 -3.26 -4.40
CA PRO A 40 33.29 -2.13 -3.49
C PRO A 40 31.85 -2.06 -3.03
N VAL A 41 31.64 -2.28 -1.74
CA VAL A 41 30.34 -2.06 -1.11
C VAL A 41 30.15 -0.54 -1.19
N ASP A 42 29.40 -0.08 -2.19
CA ASP A 42 28.90 1.28 -2.21
C ASP A 42 28.17 1.47 -0.89
N THR A 43 28.83 2.19 0.02
CA THR A 43 28.28 2.49 1.34
C THR A 43 27.27 3.61 1.11
N GLU A 44 26.15 3.28 0.47
CA GLU A 44 24.97 4.11 0.54
C GLU A 44 24.52 4.08 2.00
N LEU A 45 24.63 5.23 2.66
CA LEU A 45 24.30 5.38 4.07
C LEU A 45 22.90 4.80 4.30
N ILE A 46 22.78 3.74 5.12
CA ILE A 46 21.47 3.18 5.46
C ILE A 46 20.67 4.26 6.19
N THR A 47 19.86 4.98 5.44
CA THR A 47 18.93 5.95 5.99
C THR A 47 17.82 5.16 6.65
N THR A 48 17.70 5.26 7.97
CA THR A 48 16.58 4.72 8.72
C THR A 48 15.29 5.35 8.20
N ARG A 49 14.48 4.57 7.48
CA ARG A 49 13.11 4.96 7.15
C ARG A 49 12.26 4.79 8.39
N ASN A 50 11.70 5.88 8.90
CA ASN A 50 10.68 5.80 9.93
C ASN A 50 9.38 5.31 9.27
N VAL A 51 9.07 4.02 9.45
CA VAL A 51 7.85 3.39 8.92
C VAL A 51 6.89 3.19 10.09
N GLN A 52 5.64 3.63 9.90
CA GLN A 52 4.59 3.45 10.90
C GLN A 52 4.14 1.98 10.92
N PRO A 53 4.24 1.28 12.08
CA PRO A 53 3.73 -0.08 12.21
C PRO A 53 2.21 -0.11 12.05
N LEU A 54 1.72 -0.98 11.18
CA LEU A 54 0.32 -0.97 10.72
C LEU A 54 -0.69 -1.64 11.69
N GLY A 55 -0.22 -2.47 12.63
CA GLY A 55 -1.10 -3.22 13.55
C GLY A 55 -1.67 -2.41 14.72
N GLY A 56 -1.06 -1.28 15.06
CA GLY A 56 -1.53 -0.35 16.09
C GLY A 56 -2.40 0.76 15.51
N TRP A 57 -3.05 1.53 16.39
CA TRP A 57 -3.67 2.80 16.00
C TRP A 57 -2.58 3.83 15.73
N PHE A 58 -2.67 4.49 14.58
CA PHE A 58 -1.77 5.58 14.22
C PHE A 58 -2.56 6.76 13.66
N LYS A 59 -2.10 7.97 13.97
CA LYS A 59 -2.76 9.21 13.53
C LYS A 59 -2.76 9.30 12.01
N ARG A 60 -3.87 9.79 11.46
CA ARG A 60 -4.00 10.14 10.04
C ARG A 60 -4.25 11.63 9.87
N ASP A 61 -3.81 12.14 8.73
CA ASP A 61 -4.16 13.48 8.30
C ASP A 61 -5.67 13.56 8.04
N THR A 62 -6.32 14.49 8.72
CA THR A 62 -7.75 14.75 8.58
C THR A 62 -8.11 15.28 7.20
N LYS A 63 -7.14 15.83 6.45
CA LYS A 63 -7.32 16.31 5.07
C LYS A 63 -7.08 15.24 4.01
N SER A 64 -6.66 14.04 4.41
CA SER A 64 -6.46 12.95 3.45
C SER A 64 -7.79 12.54 2.81
N VAL A 65 -7.75 12.25 1.51
CA VAL A 65 -8.94 11.88 0.71
C VAL A 65 -9.68 10.69 1.33
N GLU A 66 -8.93 9.70 1.84
CA GLU A 66 -9.46 8.53 2.53
C GLU A 66 -10.29 8.91 3.76
N ILE A 67 -9.75 9.75 4.65
CA ILE A 67 -10.45 10.18 5.87
C ILE A 67 -11.65 11.07 5.54
N GLN A 68 -11.53 11.95 4.56
CA GLN A 68 -12.65 12.80 4.11
C GLN A 68 -13.81 11.95 3.58
N ALA A 69 -13.52 10.96 2.73
CA ALA A 69 -14.53 10.05 2.19
C ALA A 69 -15.17 9.19 3.29
N ALA A 70 -14.37 8.64 4.21
CA ALA A 70 -14.86 7.85 5.33
C ALA A 70 -15.78 8.67 6.26
N ALA A 71 -15.40 9.92 6.57
CA ALA A 71 -16.23 10.82 7.37
C ALA A 71 -17.55 11.15 6.68
N GLN A 72 -17.54 11.46 5.38
CA GLN A 72 -18.76 11.71 4.61
C GLN A 72 -19.69 10.49 4.59
N ALA A 73 -19.15 9.29 4.36
CA ALA A 73 -19.90 8.04 4.43
C ALA A 73 -20.50 7.82 5.81
N ALA A 74 -19.75 8.14 6.87
CA ALA A 74 -20.23 8.03 8.25
C ALA A 74 -21.39 8.99 8.55
N VAL A 75 -21.31 10.25 8.10
CA VAL A 75 -22.41 11.21 8.24
C VAL A 75 -23.64 10.76 7.45
N LYS A 76 -23.46 10.20 6.24
CA LYS A 76 -24.56 9.62 5.45
C LYS A 76 -25.24 8.47 6.20
N LYS A 77 -24.45 7.55 6.78
CA LYS A 77 -24.97 6.46 7.61
C LYS A 77 -25.71 7.01 8.83
N PHE A 78 -25.12 7.96 9.55
CA PHE A 78 -25.73 8.62 10.70
C PHE A 78 -27.10 9.21 10.34
N ASN A 79 -27.22 9.88 9.19
CA ASN A 79 -28.49 10.41 8.72
C ASN A 79 -29.55 9.32 8.48
N SER A 80 -29.19 8.17 7.94
CA SER A 80 -30.15 7.07 7.74
C SER A 80 -30.63 6.44 9.05
N LYS A 81 -29.85 6.50 10.13
CA LYS A 81 -30.18 5.91 11.44
C LYS A 81 -30.76 6.91 12.45
N SER A 82 -30.45 8.19 12.29
CA SER A 82 -30.86 9.24 13.21
C SER A 82 -32.37 9.50 13.15
N LYS A 83 -33.02 9.55 14.31
CA LYS A 83 -34.45 9.91 14.47
C LYS A 83 -34.75 11.38 14.16
N SER A 84 -33.75 12.19 13.81
CA SER A 84 -33.97 13.59 13.46
C SER A 84 -34.74 13.72 12.14
N LYS A 85 -35.72 14.63 12.11
CA LYS A 85 -36.46 15.00 10.90
C LYS A 85 -35.60 15.74 9.86
N LYS A 86 -34.46 16.29 10.27
CA LYS A 86 -33.56 17.07 9.40
C LYS A 86 -32.23 16.35 9.20
N TYR A 87 -31.57 16.65 8.08
CA TYR A 87 -30.23 16.15 7.81
C TYR A 87 -29.19 16.81 8.70
N PHE A 88 -28.09 16.09 8.93
CA PHE A 88 -26.83 16.62 9.43
C PHE A 88 -25.81 16.63 8.30
N ARG A 89 -24.96 17.64 8.24
CA ARG A 89 -23.79 17.65 7.35
C ARG A 89 -22.49 17.66 8.13
N LEU A 90 -21.45 17.15 7.50
CA LEU A 90 -20.09 17.25 8.02
C LEU A 90 -19.69 18.74 8.07
N VAL A 91 -19.10 19.15 9.20
CA VAL A 91 -18.60 20.51 9.40
C VAL A 91 -17.08 20.48 9.43
N ASP A 92 -16.53 19.59 10.26
CA ASP A 92 -15.10 19.51 10.48
C ASP A 92 -14.70 18.09 10.93
N ILE A 93 -13.44 17.74 10.71
CA ILE A 93 -12.80 16.51 11.18
C ILE A 93 -11.72 16.92 12.18
N ILE A 94 -11.96 16.62 13.46
CA ILE A 94 -11.10 17.04 14.56
C ILE A 94 -9.87 16.14 14.66
N ALA A 95 -10.08 14.83 14.57
CA ALA A 95 -9.02 13.84 14.67
C ALA A 95 -9.38 12.59 13.87
N ALA A 96 -8.34 11.91 13.40
CA ALA A 96 -8.47 10.63 12.73
C ALA A 96 -7.32 9.71 13.12
N GLU A 97 -7.66 8.45 13.37
CA GLU A 97 -6.71 7.38 13.59
C GLU A 97 -7.08 6.19 12.71
N THR A 98 -6.07 5.45 12.24
CA THR A 98 -6.24 4.23 11.48
C THR A 98 -5.57 3.07 12.18
N GLN A 99 -6.17 1.89 12.08
CA GLN A 99 -5.56 0.62 12.40
C GLN A 99 -5.73 -0.32 11.22
N VAL A 100 -4.66 -1.02 10.82
CA VAL A 100 -4.70 -2.00 9.73
C VAL A 100 -4.54 -3.40 10.30
N THR A 101 -5.57 -4.21 10.11
CA THR A 101 -5.62 -5.62 10.51
C THR A 101 -5.93 -6.48 9.27
N ASN A 102 -6.85 -7.43 9.38
CA ASN A 102 -7.52 -8.05 8.24
C ASN A 102 -8.54 -7.11 7.54
N THR A 103 -8.78 -5.93 8.11
CA THR A 103 -9.54 -4.79 7.56
C THR A 103 -8.81 -3.47 7.83
N ILE A 104 -9.25 -2.39 7.20
CA ILE A 104 -8.78 -1.03 7.48
C ILE A 104 -9.83 -0.37 8.38
N ASN A 105 -9.45 0.00 9.60
CA ASN A 105 -10.36 0.60 10.58
C ASN A 105 -9.97 2.06 10.78
N HIS A 106 -10.90 2.98 10.58
CA HIS A 106 -10.76 4.38 10.94
C HIS A 106 -11.59 4.70 12.17
N ARG A 107 -10.98 5.40 13.12
CA ARG A 107 -11.70 6.09 14.17
C ARG A 107 -11.63 7.57 13.87
N ILE A 108 -12.78 8.20 13.65
CA ILE A 108 -12.86 9.57 13.18
C ILE A 108 -13.72 10.38 14.14
N GLU A 109 -13.11 11.40 14.75
CA GLU A 109 -13.81 12.40 15.54
C GLU A 109 -14.19 13.57 14.63
N VAL A 110 -15.48 13.87 14.57
CA VAL A 110 -16.03 14.88 13.67
C VAL A 110 -16.99 15.82 14.38
N VAL A 111 -17.11 17.03 13.84
CA VAL A 111 -18.22 17.92 14.13
C VAL A 111 -19.24 17.79 13.00
N ILE A 112 -20.49 17.49 13.36
CA ILE A 112 -21.62 17.49 12.43
C ILE A 112 -22.62 18.58 12.81
N GLY A 113 -23.19 19.24 11.82
CA GLY A 113 -24.13 20.33 11.99
C GLY A 113 -25.52 19.98 11.50
N LYS A 114 -26.54 20.25 12.32
CA LYS A 114 -27.93 20.06 11.92
C LYS A 114 -28.28 21.11 10.86
N THR A 115 -28.85 20.68 9.75
CA THR A 115 -29.25 21.54 8.64
C THR A 115 -30.70 22.00 8.76
N ASN A 116 -31.14 22.85 7.83
CA ASN A 116 -32.54 23.22 7.65
C ASN A 116 -33.35 22.21 6.81
N CYS A 117 -32.71 21.46 5.91
CA CYS A 117 -33.34 20.47 5.02
C CYS A 117 -34.02 19.32 5.76
N LEU A 118 -35.18 18.90 5.25
CA LEU A 118 -35.94 17.79 5.81
C LEU A 118 -35.60 16.48 5.12
N LYS A 119 -35.63 15.37 5.86
CA LYS A 119 -35.45 14.02 5.28
C LYS A 119 -36.65 13.55 4.44
N SER A 120 -37.77 14.26 4.53
CA SER A 120 -38.97 14.01 3.75
C SER A 120 -38.96 14.71 2.39
N GLU A 121 -38.04 15.66 2.17
CA GLU A 121 -37.88 16.33 0.88
C GLU A 121 -37.17 15.38 -0.09
N GLU A 122 -37.78 15.14 -1.24
CA GLU A 122 -37.21 14.27 -2.27
C GLU A 122 -36.01 14.97 -2.92
N ASN A 123 -34.92 14.22 -3.15
CA ASN A 123 -33.69 14.71 -3.78
C ASN A 123 -32.99 15.89 -3.09
N ALA A 124 -33.15 16.03 -1.76
CA ALA A 124 -32.41 17.05 -1.02
C ALA A 124 -30.88 16.86 -1.16
N ASP A 125 -30.22 17.82 -1.80
CA ASP A 125 -28.76 17.90 -1.84
C ASP A 125 -28.25 18.36 -0.46
N VAL A 126 -27.80 17.41 0.35
CA VAL A 126 -27.39 17.64 1.74
C VAL A 126 -26.20 18.59 1.83
N ASP A 127 -25.36 18.66 0.79
CA ASP A 127 -24.15 19.48 0.81
C ASP A 127 -24.45 20.97 0.61
N SER A 128 -25.51 21.31 -0.13
CA SER A 128 -26.00 22.70 -0.26
C SER A 128 -26.91 23.15 0.88
N CYS A 129 -27.31 22.25 1.78
CA CYS A 129 -28.17 22.58 2.90
C CYS A 129 -27.54 23.56 3.90
N VAL A 130 -28.31 24.61 4.24
CA VAL A 130 -27.89 25.64 5.19
C VAL A 130 -27.76 25.05 6.60
N LEU A 131 -26.64 25.34 7.27
CA LEU A 131 -26.42 24.93 8.66
C LEU A 131 -27.28 25.74 9.62
N GLY A 132 -27.93 25.03 10.53
CA GLY A 132 -28.47 25.62 11.74
C GLY A 132 -27.40 25.77 12.85
N LYS A 133 -27.88 26.22 14.00
CA LYS A 133 -27.03 26.49 15.19
C LYS A 133 -26.58 25.22 15.91
N LYS A 134 -27.34 24.12 15.81
CA LYS A 134 -27.07 22.89 16.58
C LYS A 134 -25.91 22.10 15.96
N ARG A 135 -24.85 21.90 16.73
CA ARG A 135 -23.70 21.04 16.39
C ARG A 135 -23.60 19.85 17.34
N LEU A 136 -23.04 18.75 16.85
CA LEU A 136 -22.67 17.58 17.63
C LEU A 136 -21.21 17.23 17.35
N THR A 137 -20.48 16.83 18.39
CA THR A 137 -19.21 16.11 18.24
C THR A 137 -19.53 14.62 18.29
N CYS A 138 -19.07 13.88 17.29
CA CYS A 138 -19.32 12.46 17.15
C CYS A 138 -18.03 11.71 16.89
N ILE A 139 -17.95 10.48 17.41
CA ILE A 139 -16.91 9.51 17.07
C ILE A 139 -17.56 8.42 16.23
N PHE A 140 -17.03 8.22 15.02
CA PHE A 140 -17.42 7.15 14.13
C PHE A 140 -16.29 6.12 14.00
N ASP A 141 -16.64 4.85 14.09
CA ASP A 141 -15.75 3.75 13.71
C ASP A 141 -16.17 3.27 12.32
N VAL A 142 -15.27 3.37 11.35
CA VAL A 142 -15.47 3.03 9.94
C VAL A 142 -14.52 1.90 9.56
N GLN A 143 -15.06 0.73 9.24
CA GLN A 143 -14.31 -0.46 8.89
C GLN A 143 -14.48 -0.76 7.39
N LEU A 144 -13.37 -0.72 6.64
CA LEU A 144 -13.29 -1.09 5.24
C LEU A 144 -12.68 -2.49 5.11
N ASN A 145 -13.41 -3.41 4.47
CA ASN A 145 -12.87 -4.70 4.07
C ASN A 145 -12.27 -4.59 2.65
N PRO A 146 -10.94 -4.63 2.49
CA PRO A 146 -10.30 -4.42 1.20
C PRO A 146 -10.52 -5.58 0.21
N ARG A 147 -11.02 -6.75 0.67
CA ARG A 147 -11.25 -7.90 -0.21
C ARG A 147 -12.51 -7.75 -1.07
N ASN A 148 -13.50 -7.01 -0.59
CA ASN A 148 -14.80 -6.87 -1.23
C ASN A 148 -15.32 -5.41 -1.22
N ASN A 149 -14.50 -4.46 -0.79
CA ASN A 149 -14.84 -3.04 -0.63
C ASN A 149 -16.09 -2.77 0.23
N GLN A 150 -16.43 -3.69 1.13
CA GLN A 150 -17.54 -3.50 2.06
C GLN A 150 -17.16 -2.50 3.15
N LEU A 151 -18.05 -1.56 3.42
CA LEU A 151 -17.90 -0.55 4.46
C LEU A 151 -18.90 -0.81 5.59
N ASP A 152 -18.40 -1.10 6.78
CA ASP A 152 -19.21 -1.10 8.00
C ASP A 152 -18.96 0.18 8.79
N ILE A 153 -20.02 0.78 9.30
CA ILE A 153 -19.99 2.08 9.95
C ILE A 153 -20.86 2.03 11.18
N SER A 154 -20.23 2.33 12.32
CA SER A 154 -20.92 2.48 13.59
C SER A 154 -20.63 3.85 14.22
N THR A 155 -21.53 4.29 15.08
CA THR A 155 -21.37 5.53 15.86
C THR A 155 -21.05 5.14 17.28
N SER A 156 -19.82 5.38 17.72
CA SER A 156 -19.36 5.04 19.07
C SER A 156 -19.89 6.05 20.09
N SER A 157 -19.91 7.34 19.74
CA SER A 157 -20.51 8.38 20.58
C SER A 157 -20.96 9.60 19.77
N CYS A 158 -21.93 10.35 20.29
CA CYS A 158 -22.34 11.65 19.78
C CYS A 158 -22.88 12.52 20.91
N GLN A 159 -22.33 13.72 21.06
CA GLN A 159 -22.70 14.67 22.11
C GLN A 159 -22.89 16.07 21.52
N LYS A 160 -23.70 16.92 22.18
CA LYS A 160 -23.81 18.32 21.76
C LYS A 160 -22.47 19.01 22.01
N VAL A 161 -22.05 19.86 21.07
CA VAL A 161 -20.94 20.79 21.34
C VAL A 161 -21.38 21.70 22.48
N GLN A 162 -20.53 21.83 23.51
CA GLN A 162 -20.76 22.73 24.65
C GLN A 162 -20.69 24.19 24.23
#